data_AF-A0A957SGD9-F1
#
_entry.id   AF-A0A957SGD9-F1
#
_cell.length_a   1.000
_cell.length_b   1.000
_cell.length_c   1.000
_cell.angle_alpha   90.00
_cell.angle_beta   90.00
_cell.angle_gamma   90.00
#
_symmetry.space_group_name_H-M   'P 1'
#
loop_
_entity.id
_entity.type
_entity.pdbx_description
1 polymer ?
#
loop_
_entity_poly.entity_id
_entity_poly.type
_entity_poly.pdbx_seq_one_letter_code
_entity_poly.pdbx_strand_id
1 'polypeptide(L)'
;MSMLPERPDLSGLDADIVDYIEALEAALDEAETSGSGRAPRAETALEPSEPPTTMNIISISRDGMAKRTPRHLYFRQRRGGMGVFDIETPEDDPPAFLAAADESA
;
A
#
# COMPACT_ATOMS: atom_id res chain seq x y z
N MET A 1 8.07 12.27 -11.71
CA MET A 1 7.25 12.74 -12.83
C MET A 1 7.65 11.91 -14.05
N SER A 2 7.00 10.77 -14.27
CA SER A 2 7.24 9.96 -15.47
C SER A 2 6.46 10.61 -16.60
N MET A 3 7.16 11.10 -17.61
CA MET A 3 6.58 11.65 -18.82
C MET A 3 6.31 10.47 -19.74
N LEU A 4 5.05 10.22 -20.10
CA LEU A 4 4.71 9.19 -21.07
C LEU A 4 5.42 9.53 -22.40
N PRO A 5 5.97 8.54 -23.12
CA PRO A 5 6.58 8.79 -24.41
C PRO A 5 5.53 9.33 -25.40
N GLU A 6 5.94 10.26 -26.26
CA GLU A 6 5.08 10.77 -27.35
C GLU A 6 4.77 9.64 -28.35
N ARG A 7 3.55 9.67 -28.92
CA ARG A 7 3.12 8.69 -29.93
C ARG A 7 4.06 8.77 -31.15
N PRO A 8 4.70 7.66 -31.56
CA PRO A 8 5.62 7.66 -32.70
C PRO A 8 4.88 7.80 -34.04
N ASP A 9 5.59 8.25 -35.07
CA ASP A 9 5.07 8.27 -36.45
C ASP A 9 4.92 6.85 -37.02
N LEU A 10 3.72 6.54 -37.53
CA LEU A 10 3.36 5.23 -38.08
C LEU A 10 3.33 5.19 -39.61
N SER A 11 3.63 6.32 -40.29
CA SER A 11 3.50 6.47 -41.75
C SER A 11 4.33 5.49 -42.59
N GLY A 12 5.34 4.84 -42.00
CA GLY A 12 6.20 3.85 -42.64
C GLY A 12 5.78 2.38 -42.47
N LEU A 13 4.64 2.11 -41.84
CA LEU A 13 4.15 0.76 -41.55
C LEU A 13 3.08 0.29 -42.55
N ASP A 14 2.87 -1.03 -42.60
CA ASP A 14 1.80 -1.64 -43.38
C ASP A 14 0.41 -1.27 -42.80
N ALA A 15 -0.60 -1.17 -43.66
CA ALA A 15 -1.95 -0.78 -43.28
C ALA A 15 -2.54 -1.71 -42.22
N ASP A 16 -2.32 -3.02 -42.34
CA ASP A 16 -2.82 -4.00 -41.37
C ASP A 16 -2.22 -3.79 -39.97
N ILE A 17 -0.98 -3.30 -39.90
CA ILE A 17 -0.29 -3.01 -38.63
C ILE A 17 -0.83 -1.71 -38.03
N VAL A 18 -1.05 -0.69 -38.85
CA VAL A 18 -1.64 0.58 -38.40
C VAL A 18 -3.04 0.36 -37.85
N ASP A 19 -3.89 -0.36 -38.58
CA ASP A 19 -5.26 -0.68 -38.16
C ASP A 19 -5.28 -1.44 -36.82
N TYR A 20 -4.35 -2.38 -36.63
CA TYR A 20 -4.22 -3.13 -35.38
C TYR A 20 -3.79 -2.24 -34.20
N ILE A 21 -2.82 -1.33 -34.41
CA ILE A 21 -2.37 -0.40 -33.38
C ILE A 21 -3.51 0.56 -32.98
N GLU A 22 -4.20 1.14 -33.96
CA GLU A 22 -5.31 2.07 -33.69
C GLU A 22 -6.47 1.37 -32.95
N ALA A 23 -6.76 0.11 -33.29
CA ALA A 23 -7.75 -0.68 -32.58
C ALA A 23 -7.33 -0.97 -31.11
N LEU A 24 -6.05 -1.24 -30.86
CA LEU A 24 -5.52 -1.42 -29.50
C LEU A 24 -5.53 -0.12 -28.69
N GLU A 25 -5.15 1.00 -29.30
CA GLU A 25 -5.18 2.33 -28.67
C GLU A 25 -6.62 2.70 -28.28
N ALA A 26 -7.59 2.51 -29.18
CA ALA A 26 -9.00 2.75 -28.89
C ALA A 26 -9.56 1.85 -27.76
N ALA A 27 -9.16 0.58 -27.74
CA ALA A 27 -9.55 -0.35 -26.67
C ALA A 27 -8.93 0.02 -25.30
N LEU A 28 -7.70 0.56 -25.30
CA LEU A 28 -7.03 1.05 -24.10
C LEU A 28 -7.69 2.34 -23.58
N ASP A 29 -8.00 3.29 -24.46
CA ASP A 29 -8.71 4.52 -24.11
C ASP A 29 -10.09 4.21 -23.50
N GLU A 30 -10.82 3.25 -24.05
CA GLU A 30 -12.10 2.79 -23.50
C GLU A 30 -11.93 2.12 -22.13
N ALA A 31 -10.88 1.31 -21.96
CA ALA A 31 -10.58 0.64 -20.70
C ALA A 31 -10.12 1.61 -19.59
N GLU A 32 -9.35 2.64 -19.93
CA GLU A 32 -8.96 3.73 -19.04
C GLU A 32 -10.18 4.58 -18.66
N THR A 33 -11.00 4.97 -19.63
CA THR A 33 -12.23 5.75 -19.41
C THR A 33 -13.24 4.97 -18.56
N SER A 34 -13.31 3.65 -18.74
CA SER A 34 -14.19 2.75 -17.98
C SER A 34 -13.63 2.34 -16.60
N GLY A 35 -12.45 2.84 -16.21
CA GLY A 35 -11.90 2.66 -14.86
C GLY A 35 -11.64 1.20 -14.46
N SER A 36 -11.46 0.29 -15.42
CA SER A 36 -11.21 -1.14 -15.16
C SER A 36 -9.76 -1.58 -15.38
N GLY A 37 -8.84 -0.62 -15.47
CA GLY A 37 -7.46 -0.89 -15.06
C GLY A 37 -7.52 -1.49 -13.65
N ARG A 38 -6.75 -2.55 -13.39
CA ARG A 38 -6.39 -2.92 -12.02
C ARG A 38 -5.91 -1.64 -11.36
N ALA A 39 -6.78 -0.92 -10.66
CA ALA A 39 -6.40 0.31 -10.00
C ALA A 39 -5.12 -0.05 -9.25
N PRO A 40 -4.03 0.75 -9.31
CA PRO A 40 -3.02 0.61 -8.27
C PRO A 40 -3.86 0.65 -7.01
N ARG A 41 -3.89 -0.46 -6.26
CA ARG A 41 -4.74 -0.60 -5.08
C ARG A 41 -4.44 0.68 -4.35
N ALA A 42 -5.37 1.64 -4.39
CA ALA A 42 -5.11 2.92 -3.78
C ALA A 42 -4.83 2.48 -2.36
N GLU A 43 -3.58 2.61 -1.92
CA GLU A 43 -3.26 2.52 -0.52
C GLU A 43 -4.10 3.67 0.02
N THR A 44 -5.33 3.32 0.41
CA THR A 44 -6.27 4.25 0.99
C THR A 44 -5.45 4.91 2.05
N ALA A 45 -5.17 6.20 1.89
CA ALA A 45 -4.37 6.94 2.85
C ALA A 45 -4.94 6.58 4.21
N LEU A 46 -4.14 5.90 5.03
CA LEU A 46 -4.63 5.29 6.26
C LEU A 46 -4.95 6.43 7.20
N GLU A 47 -6.21 6.85 7.22
CA GLU A 47 -6.64 7.90 8.13
C GLU A 47 -6.65 7.34 9.56
N PRO A 48 -6.04 8.05 10.53
CA PRO A 48 -6.12 7.70 11.95
C PRO A 48 -7.56 7.43 12.35
N SER A 49 -7.80 6.25 12.94
CA SER A 49 -9.13 5.87 13.40
C SER A 49 -9.55 6.59 14.69
N GLU A 50 -8.56 7.17 15.38
CA GLU A 50 -8.71 7.94 16.61
C GLU A 50 -7.67 9.07 16.61
N PRO A 51 -7.93 10.18 17.34
CA PRO A 51 -6.94 11.24 17.52
C PRO A 51 -5.70 10.73 18.30
N PRO A 52 -4.57 11.43 18.24
CA PRO A 52 -3.39 11.09 19.04
C PRO A 52 -3.69 10.97 20.54
N THR A 53 -3.20 9.90 21.16
CA THR A 53 -3.34 9.59 22.59
C THR A 53 -1.98 9.22 23.22
N THR A 54 -1.92 9.24 24.55
CA THR A 54 -0.77 8.77 25.36
C THR A 54 -0.71 7.25 25.51
N MET A 55 -1.68 6.53 24.94
CA MET A 55 -1.76 5.08 25.01
C MET A 55 -0.84 4.44 23.98
N ASN A 56 -0.12 3.41 24.40
CA ASN A 56 0.86 2.71 23.58
C ASN A 56 0.59 1.21 23.54
N ILE A 57 0.97 0.60 22.42
CA ILE A 57 1.16 -0.83 22.29
C ILE A 57 2.65 -1.11 22.37
N ILE A 58 3.03 -2.10 23.18
CA ILE A 58 4.42 -2.50 23.39
C ILE A 58 4.52 -3.99 23.04
N SER A 59 5.25 -4.29 21.98
CA SER A 59 5.65 -5.65 21.62
C SER A 59 7.01 -5.94 22.22
N ILE A 60 7.16 -7.07 22.90
CA ILE A 60 8.41 -7.46 23.59
C ILE A 60 8.80 -8.87 23.13
N SER A 61 10.07 -9.03 22.74
CA SER A 61 10.66 -10.32 22.40
C SER A 61 10.95 -11.18 23.64
N ARG A 62 11.41 -12.42 23.44
CA ARG A 62 11.76 -13.32 24.54
C ARG A 62 12.96 -12.80 25.32
N ASP A 63 13.96 -12.28 24.62
CA ASP A 63 15.21 -11.79 25.22
C ASP A 63 15.11 -10.33 25.67
N GLY A 64 13.92 -9.71 25.55
CA GLY A 64 13.59 -8.44 26.17
C GLY A 64 13.75 -7.22 25.25
N MET A 65 13.92 -7.40 23.94
CA MET A 65 13.81 -6.28 23.01
C MET A 65 12.37 -5.80 22.94
N ALA A 66 12.17 -4.49 22.93
CA ALA A 66 10.83 -3.91 22.92
C ALA A 66 10.68 -2.85 21.82
N LYS A 67 9.54 -2.88 21.14
CA LYS A 67 9.08 -1.81 20.24
C LYS A 67 7.82 -1.21 20.83
N ARG A 68 7.82 0.11 20.95
CA ARG A 68 6.65 0.89 21.33
C ARG A 68 6.03 1.52 20.10
N THR A 69 4.72 1.44 19.96
CA THR A 69 3.96 2.13 18.90
C THR A 69 2.72 2.80 19.51
N PRO A 70 2.51 4.11 19.30
CA PRO A 70 1.30 4.79 19.75
C PRO A 70 0.03 4.11 19.23
N ARG A 71 -0.98 3.98 20.08
CA ARG A 71 -2.23 3.26 19.77
C ARG A 71 -2.92 3.79 18.51
N HIS A 72 -2.96 5.10 18.36
CA HIS A 72 -3.63 5.78 17.25
C HIS A 72 -3.03 5.49 15.86
N LEU A 73 -1.84 4.86 15.80
CA LEU A 73 -1.25 4.37 14.55
C LEU A 73 -1.75 2.97 14.14
N TYR A 74 -2.51 2.29 15.01
CA TYR A 74 -3.21 1.04 14.66
C TYR A 74 -4.58 1.35 14.07
N PHE A 75 -4.63 1.52 12.75
CA PHE A 75 -5.86 1.85 12.03
C PHE A 75 -6.85 0.69 12.00
N ARG A 76 -8.15 1.02 11.90
CA ARG A 76 -9.21 0.05 11.69
C ARG A 76 -9.11 -0.54 10.28
N GLN A 77 -8.73 -1.81 10.19
CA GLN A 77 -8.60 -2.50 8.91
C GLN A 77 -9.80 -3.40 8.57
N ARG A 78 -10.06 -3.58 7.28
CA ARG A 78 -10.99 -4.60 6.76
C ARG A 78 -10.25 -5.93 6.56
N ARG A 79 -10.99 -7.03 6.35
CA ARG A 79 -10.39 -8.33 6.00
C ARG A 79 -9.51 -8.20 4.75
N GLY A 80 -8.29 -8.75 4.82
CA GLY A 80 -7.30 -8.67 3.72
C GLY A 80 -6.55 -7.33 3.62
N GLY A 81 -6.67 -6.45 4.62
CA GLY A 81 -5.82 -5.27 4.78
C GLY A 81 -4.41 -5.63 5.27
N MET A 82 -3.42 -4.81 4.91
CA MET A 82 -2.03 -4.98 5.34
C MET A 82 -1.87 -4.41 6.75
N GLY A 83 -1.64 -5.29 7.74
CA GLY A 83 -1.45 -4.89 9.15
C GLY A 83 -0.24 -3.96 9.37
N VAL A 84 -0.13 -3.42 10.59
CA VAL A 84 1.05 -2.66 11.02
C VAL A 84 2.23 -3.62 11.21
N PHE A 85 3.40 -3.28 10.67
CA PHE A 85 4.62 -4.06 10.89
C PHE A 85 4.99 -4.08 12.38
N ASP A 86 5.20 -5.28 12.91
CA ASP A 86 5.52 -5.51 14.32
C ASP A 86 6.99 -5.19 14.64
N ILE A 87 7.49 -5.62 15.79
CA ILE A 87 8.91 -5.61 16.14
C ILE A 87 9.70 -6.51 15.18
N GLU A 88 10.82 -5.99 14.66
CA GLU A 88 11.77 -6.77 13.87
C GLU A 88 12.79 -7.37 14.83
N THR A 89 12.85 -8.69 14.88
CA THR A 89 13.73 -9.44 15.79
C THR A 89 14.49 -10.53 15.03
N PRO A 90 15.66 -10.97 15.52
CA PRO A 90 16.32 -12.18 15.05
C PRO A 90 15.40 -13.40 15.07
N GLU A 91 15.66 -14.38 14.19
CA GLU A 91 14.83 -15.59 14.08
C GLU A 91 14.77 -16.42 15.39
N ASP A 92 15.83 -16.35 16.21
CA ASP A 92 15.95 -17.06 17.48
C ASP A 92 15.32 -16.32 18.68
N ASP A 93 14.94 -15.05 18.50
CA ASP A 93 14.28 -14.22 19.52
C ASP A 93 12.90 -13.71 19.04
N PRO A 94 11.87 -14.59 18.98
CA PRO A 94 10.56 -14.19 18.49
C PRO A 94 9.83 -13.26 19.48
N PRO A 95 8.85 -12.46 19.00
CA PRO A 95 7.92 -11.74 19.86
C PRO A 95 7.24 -12.69 20.87
N ALA A 96 7.24 -12.31 22.14
CA ALA A 96 6.76 -13.16 23.24
C ALA A 96 5.64 -12.50 24.06
N PHE A 97 5.65 -11.17 24.19
CA PHE A 97 4.67 -10.44 24.98
C PHE A 97 4.10 -9.24 24.22
N LEU A 98 2.82 -8.95 24.51
CA LEU A 98 2.13 -7.76 24.04
C LEU A 98 1.49 -7.07 25.23
N ALA A 99 1.81 -5.79 25.42
CA ALA A 99 1.27 -4.98 26.49
C ALA A 99 0.65 -3.69 25.95
N ALA A 100 -0.30 -3.14 26.70
CA ALA A 100 -0.82 -1.80 26.48
C ALA A 100 -0.55 -0.95 27.73
N ALA A 101 -0.01 0.24 27.55
CA ALA A 101 0.35 1.13 28.63
C ALA A 101 0.05 2.59 28.29
N ASP A 102 -0.43 3.33 29.29
CA ASP A 102 -0.66 4.76 29.21
C ASP A 102 0.52 5.48 29.86
N GLU A 103 1.12 6.44 29.15
CA GLU A 103 2.23 7.24 29.70
C GLU A 103 1.78 8.33 30.68
N SER A 104 0.49 8.61 30.73
CA SER A 104 -0.06 9.62 31.64
C SER A 104 -0.45 9.08 33.02
N ALA A 105 -0.35 7.76 33.23
CA ALA A 105 -0.76 7.07 34.44
C ALA A 105 0.27 7.11 35.57
#